data_AF-A0A392Q3F7-F1
#
_entry.id   AF-A0A392Q3F7-F1
#
_cell.length_a   1.000
_cell.length_b   1.000
_cell.length_c   1.000
_cell.angle_alpha   90.00
_cell.angle_beta   90.00
_cell.angle_gamma   90.00
#
_symmetry.space_group_name_H-M   'P 1'
#
loop_
_entity.id
_entity.type
_entity.pdbx_description
1 polymer ?
#
loop_
_entity_poly.entity_id
_entity_poly.type
_entity_poly.pdbx_seq_one_letter_code
_entity_poly.pdbx_strand_id
1 'polypeptide(L)'
;SLHPAAEYHAAARAISGGPIYVSDKPGRHNFDLLKKLVLPDGSVLRAQLPARPTLDSLFVDPARDGTSVISGDGVQMLSEAVLK
;
A
#
# COMPACT_ATOMS: atom_id res chain seq x y z
N SER A 1 -11.46 7.60 3.31
CA SER A 1 -12.28 7.79 2.12
C SER A 1 -13.39 6.78 2.12
N LEU A 2 -14.61 7.17 1.70
CA LEU A 2 -15.72 6.23 1.46
C LEU A 2 -15.72 5.71 0.02
N HIS A 3 -14.68 6.03 -0.75
CA HIS A 3 -14.50 5.52 -2.10
C HIS A 3 -14.32 3.99 -2.06
N PRO A 4 -14.98 3.22 -2.94
CA PRO A 4 -14.87 1.75 -2.94
C PRO A 4 -13.43 1.22 -3.05
N ALA A 5 -12.56 1.95 -3.76
CA ALA A 5 -11.14 1.60 -3.91
C ALA A 5 -10.21 2.17 -2.81
N ALA A 6 -10.76 2.67 -1.69
CA ALA A 6 -9.97 3.33 -0.65
C ALA A 6 -8.89 2.41 -0.06
N GLU A 7 -9.22 1.16 0.24
CA GLU A 7 -8.26 0.20 0.81
C GLU A 7 -7.14 -0.13 -0.17
N TYR A 8 -7.50 -0.44 -1.43
CA TYR A 8 -6.53 -0.69 -2.50
C TYR A 8 -5.55 0.48 -2.69
N HIS A 9 -6.06 1.71 -2.79
CA HIS A 9 -5.21 2.88 -2.95
C HIS A 9 -4.33 3.16 -1.74
N ALA A 10 -4.83 2.91 -0.53
CA ALA A 10 -4.04 3.06 0.68
C ALA A 10 -2.87 2.06 0.71
N ALA A 11 -3.15 0.77 0.42
CA ALA A 11 -2.13 -0.27 0.35
C ALA A 11 -1.09 0.02 -0.75
N ALA A 12 -1.52 0.35 -1.96
CA ALA A 12 -0.61 0.66 -3.07
C ALA A 12 0.31 1.86 -2.77
N ARG A 13 -0.22 2.90 -2.11
CA ARG A 13 0.58 4.07 -1.70
C ARG A 13 1.54 3.75 -0.56
N ALA A 14 1.16 2.89 0.38
CA ALA A 14 2.05 2.43 1.44
C ALA A 14 3.24 1.63 0.86
N ILE A 15 2.95 0.72 -0.07
CA ILE A 15 3.96 -0.12 -0.73
C ILE A 15 4.90 0.72 -1.59
N SER A 16 4.41 1.77 -2.28
CA SER A 16 5.25 2.58 -3.16
C SER A 16 6.44 3.26 -2.45
N GLY A 17 6.37 3.42 -1.12
CA GLY A 17 7.39 4.08 -0.30
C GLY A 17 7.35 5.61 -0.35
N GLY A 18 6.39 6.19 -1.10
CA GLY A 18 6.16 7.63 -1.18
C GLY A 18 5.36 8.20 0.00
N PRO A 19 5.28 9.54 0.13
CA PRO A 19 4.38 10.17 1.10
C PRO A 19 2.91 9.89 0.79
N ILE A 20 2.10 9.60 1.82
CA ILE A 20 0.66 9.40 1.71
C ILE A 20 -0.05 10.68 2.16
N TYR A 21 -0.78 11.32 1.26
CA TYR A 21 -1.61 12.49 1.56
C TYR A 21 -3.08 12.09 1.67
N VAL A 22 -3.75 12.57 2.72
CA VAL A 22 -5.19 12.37 2.96
C VAL A 22 -5.93 13.64 2.58
N SER A 23 -6.78 13.55 1.56
CA SER A 23 -7.59 14.67 1.04
C SER A 23 -9.10 14.48 1.26
N ASP A 24 -9.49 13.52 2.11
CA ASP A 24 -10.88 13.33 2.49
C ASP A 24 -11.46 14.62 3.10
N LYS A 25 -12.75 14.86 2.86
CA LYS A 25 -13.48 15.97 3.51
C LYS A 25 -13.39 15.83 5.05
N PRO A 26 -13.18 16.92 5.79
CA PRO A 26 -13.22 16.90 7.25
C PRO A 26 -14.47 16.19 7.78
N GLY A 27 -14.29 15.33 8.78
CA GLY A 27 -15.36 14.52 9.37
C GLY A 27 -15.77 13.28 8.54
N ARG A 28 -15.15 13.03 7.38
CA ARG A 28 -15.41 11.84 6.52
C ARG A 28 -14.20 10.92 6.35
N HIS A 29 -13.23 11.02 7.25
CA HIS A 29 -12.08 10.12 7.27
C HIS A 29 -12.51 8.72 7.66
N ASN A 30 -11.87 7.71 7.07
CA ASN A 30 -11.97 6.33 7.55
C ASN A 30 -10.78 6.06 8.46
N PHE A 31 -10.95 6.25 9.76
CA PHE A 31 -9.85 6.08 10.73
C PHE A 31 -9.37 4.64 10.87
N ASP A 32 -10.24 3.66 10.64
CA ASP A 32 -9.85 2.25 10.69
C ASP A 32 -8.87 1.93 9.56
N LEU A 33 -9.09 2.50 8.37
CA LEU A 33 -8.14 2.41 7.27
C LEU A 33 -6.84 3.18 7.55
N LEU A 34 -6.92 4.40 8.10
CA LEU A 34 -5.72 5.20 8.39
C LEU A 34 -4.83 4.54 9.45
N LYS A 35 -5.43 3.88 10.45
CA LYS A 35 -4.68 3.13 11.47
C LYS A 35 -3.91 1.95 10.89
N LYS A 36 -4.35 1.35 9.78
CA LYS A 36 -3.60 0.30 9.06
C LYS A 36 -2.31 0.83 8.41
N LEU A 37 -2.16 2.16 8.24
CA LEU A 37 -1.00 2.80 7.61
C LEU A 37 0.09 3.23 8.60
N VAL A 38 -0.17 3.10 9.90
CA VAL A 38 0.75 3.51 10.98
C VAL A 38 1.04 2.33 11.88
N LEU A 39 2.24 2.30 12.46
CA LEU A 39 2.60 1.31 13.48
C LEU A 39 1.87 1.62 14.80
N PRO A 40 1.76 0.66 15.73
CA PRO A 40 1.07 0.87 17.01
C PRO A 40 1.62 2.04 17.85
N ASP A 41 2.89 2.40 17.67
CA ASP A 41 3.55 3.53 18.33
C ASP A 41 3.30 4.89 17.64
N GLY A 42 2.51 4.90 16.55
CA GLY A 42 2.19 6.09 15.76
C GLY A 42 3.24 6.46 14.72
N SER A 43 4.34 5.72 14.61
CA SER A 43 5.31 5.90 13.53
C SER A 43 4.76 5.38 12.20
N VAL A 44 5.35 5.86 11.09
CA VAL A 44 4.98 5.41 9.74
C VAL A 44 6.10 4.53 9.21
N LEU A 45 5.76 3.33 8.78
CA LEU A 45 6.71 2.43 8.14
C LEU A 45 7.23 3.05 6.84
N ARG A 46 8.55 3.13 6.68
CA ARG A 46 9.18 3.68 5.47
C ARG A 46 10.15 2.68 4.86
N ALA A 47 9.88 2.29 3.61
CA ALA A 47 10.84 1.53 2.83
C ALA A 47 12.10 2.38 2.60
N GLN A 48 13.27 1.74 2.69
CA GLN A 48 14.54 2.39 2.37
C GLN A 48 14.70 2.68 0.87
N LEU A 49 14.03 1.90 0.04
CA LEU A 49 14.06 2.00 -1.42
C LEU A 49 12.63 2.05 -1.97
N PRO A 50 12.41 2.66 -3.15
CA PRO A 50 11.12 2.57 -3.84
C PRO A 50 10.74 1.11 -4.13
N ALA A 51 9.44 0.82 -4.19
CA ALA A 51 8.97 -0.47 -4.68
C ALA A 51 9.44 -0.71 -6.12
N ARG A 52 9.97 -1.92 -6.39
CA ARG A 52 10.41 -2.36 -7.72
C ARG A 52 9.69 -3.67 -8.06
N PRO A 53 9.21 -3.84 -9.30
CA PRO A 53 8.72 -5.13 -9.76
C PRO A 53 9.81 -6.20 -9.60
N THR A 54 9.41 -7.39 -9.18
CA THR A 54 10.28 -8.56 -9.16
C THR A 54 10.38 -9.15 -10.58
N LEU A 55 11.42 -9.95 -10.85
CA LEU A 55 11.67 -10.46 -12.20
C LEU A 55 10.54 -11.35 -12.73
N ASP A 56 9.89 -12.08 -11.84
CA ASP A 56 8.72 -12.92 -12.10
C ASP A 56 7.45 -12.13 -12.44
N SER A 57 7.38 -10.83 -12.11
CA SER A 57 6.24 -9.97 -12.42
C SER A 57 6.47 -9.04 -13.63
N LEU A 58 7.64 -9.08 -14.28
CA LEU A 58 8.04 -8.08 -15.27
C LEU A 58 7.25 -8.15 -16.60
N PHE A 59 6.86 -9.36 -17.00
CA PHE A 59 6.14 -9.62 -18.26
C PHE A 59 4.72 -10.15 -18.05
N VAL A 60 4.20 -10.00 -16.84
CA VAL A 60 2.88 -10.47 -16.45
C VAL A 60 1.96 -9.26 -16.33
N ASP A 61 0.73 -9.36 -16.86
CA ASP A 61 -0.27 -8.31 -16.66
C ASP A 61 -0.85 -8.46 -15.24
N PRO A 62 -0.52 -7.54 -14.30
CA PRO A 62 -1.00 -7.65 -12.94
C PRO A 62 -2.52 -7.53 -12.87
N ALA A 63 -3.22 -6.99 -13.86
CA ALA A 63 -4.68 -6.94 -13.85
C ALA A 63 -5.35 -8.28 -14.25
N ARG A 64 -4.60 -9.26 -14.73
CA ARG A 64 -5.14 -10.49 -15.33
C ARG A 64 -4.59 -11.79 -14.75
N ASP A 65 -3.49 -11.74 -14.01
CA ASP A 65 -2.83 -12.95 -13.50
C ASP A 65 -3.45 -13.49 -12.20
N GLY A 66 -4.24 -12.68 -11.51
CA GLY A 66 -4.86 -13.05 -10.23
C GLY A 66 -3.87 -13.23 -9.07
N THR A 67 -2.58 -12.97 -9.28
CA THR A 67 -1.52 -13.19 -8.29
C THR A 67 -0.70 -11.95 -7.98
N SER A 68 -0.46 -11.07 -8.97
CA SER A 68 0.36 -9.87 -8.77
C SER A 68 -0.44 -8.63 -8.37
N VAL A 69 -1.77 -8.70 -8.39
CA VAL A 69 -2.62 -7.63 -7.83
C VAL A 69 -2.36 -7.54 -6.33
N ILE A 70 -2.11 -6.33 -5.85
CA ILE A 70 -2.18 -6.00 -4.42
C ILE A 70 -3.66 -6.14 -3.99
N SER A 71 -4.04 -7.35 -3.57
CA SER A 71 -5.29 -7.58 -2.85
C SER A 71 -5.13 -7.07 -1.43
N GLY A 72 -6.21 -6.56 -0.82
CA GLY A 72 -6.20 -6.00 0.54
C GLY A 72 -5.72 -6.96 1.64
N ASP A 73 -5.55 -8.25 1.32
CA ASP A 73 -5.30 -9.35 2.27
C ASP A 73 -3.95 -10.06 2.09
N GLY A 74 -3.05 -9.63 1.19
CA GLY A 74 -1.76 -10.33 1.03
C GLY A 74 -0.73 -9.61 0.15
N VAL A 75 0.40 -9.22 0.75
CA VAL A 75 1.51 -8.52 0.08
C VAL A 75 2.65 -9.50 -0.22
N GLN A 76 2.86 -9.83 -1.50
CA GLN A 76 4.14 -10.35 -2.01
C GLN A 76 4.89 -9.23 -2.75
N MET A 77 5.36 -8.22 -2.02
CA MET A 77 6.29 -7.20 -2.57
C MET A 77 7.30 -6.70 -1.53
N LEU A 78 7.64 -7.52 -0.54
CA LEU A 78 8.56 -7.14 0.55
C LEU A 78 9.64 -8.18 0.85
N SER A 79 10.16 -8.90 -0.16
CA SER A 79 11.35 -9.73 0.07
C SER A 79 12.67 -8.94 0.15
N GLU A 80 12.72 -7.67 -0.31
CA GLU A 80 13.99 -6.92 -0.39
C GLU A 80 13.97 -5.49 0.18
N ALA A 81 12.82 -4.98 0.65
CA ALA A 81 12.78 -3.66 1.28
C ALA A 81 13.16 -3.77 2.76
N VAL A 82 14.41 -3.44 3.10
CA VAL A 82 14.81 -3.24 4.50
C VAL A 82 13.95 -2.11 5.06
N LEU A 83 13.08 -2.44 6.01
CA LEU A 83 12.21 -1.49 6.69
C LEU A 83 13.04 -0.70 7.72
N LYS A 84 12.73 0.59 7.88
CA LYS A 84 13.16 1.38 9.04
C LYS A 84 11.99 1.62 9.97
#